data_AF-A0A1M6MVT7-F1
#
_entry.id   AF-A0A1M6MVT7-F1
#
_cell.length_a   1.000
_cell.length_b   1.000
_cell.length_c   1.000
_cell.angle_alpha   90.00
_cell.angle_beta   90.00
_cell.angle_gamma   90.00
#
_symmetry.space_group_name_H-M   'P 1'
#
loop_
_entity.id
_entity.type
_entity.pdbx_description
1 polymer ?
#
loop_
_entity_poly.entity_id
_entity_poly.type
_entity_poly.pdbx_seq_one_letter_code
_entity_poly.pdbx_strand_id
1 'polypeptide(L)'
;MSNLLNRKKLMGFLMTFFIFMLIFNYSIEYTFAAPSKIAREDIKRAAEKTIDYYNKTYRKKEFKGILDWPALGLFGFGEDVSGPKWTVNGKNGPYFREEQVKRGIGLSKIKNTDFQRTIIGVCSAGKNPRSFGGINLVEIVKGTMLPNGHFADSVEDRKTGKPVGEELVNAHIFGIISLHCAGEPIPNRDKCLEWLLNQQHHDGGFTWDVKYFDDPEDYKLIESDVDMTAGGLMAMAILGLDEKHPAVKKALKFLKEKQLDNGGFDSWGTENPESCVWVIQALTLLGQDPIGPEWTKQNGENPVTAMLRFQLEDGSFAHVLDEEEMLPIYDNGMSTEQGLYGMASAYNNKCVYDMLHEKYRLEAQKNIFDDFKPGEFGFDEVMELVYDYVLAGYTDGTFKPEKPVTRSEFAKLLVCSLNLKDEIKNYRGSTRFKDINEGHWADNYIGMCVNKGYVKGTSNNTFMPDENITGEQLMVILVRAMGLEDEAKKRSIGGKELTYGYMQIAKEKGFIYEGFKAKENVNRAECGWSLVRLRKALN
;
A
#
# COMPACT_ATOMS: atom_id res chain seq x y z
N MET A 1 -7.57 45.30 63.81
CA MET A 1 -6.43 44.38 64.02
C MET A 1 -6.77 42.89 63.77
N SER A 2 -8.04 42.47 63.66
CA SER A 2 -8.41 41.06 63.43
C SER A 2 -8.29 40.57 61.97
N ASN A 3 -8.35 41.47 60.97
CA ASN A 3 -8.27 41.06 59.56
C ASN A 3 -6.84 40.83 59.02
N LEU A 4 -5.80 41.27 59.73
CA LEU A 4 -4.39 41.02 59.33
C LEU A 4 -3.86 39.67 59.82
N LEU A 5 -4.35 39.15 60.96
CA LEU A 5 -3.93 37.84 61.48
C LEU A 5 -4.45 36.67 60.63
N ASN A 6 -5.65 36.78 60.06
CA ASN A 6 -6.21 35.73 59.21
C ASN A 6 -5.53 35.62 57.83
N ARG A 7 -5.03 36.73 57.26
CA ARG A 7 -4.31 36.69 55.98
C ARG A 7 -2.92 36.05 56.09
N LYS A 8 -2.21 36.23 57.21
CA LYS A 8 -0.90 35.59 57.42
C LYS A 8 -1.01 34.08 57.66
N LYS A 9 -2.06 33.60 58.35
CA LYS A 9 -2.31 32.15 58.51
C LYS A 9 -2.74 31.48 57.21
N LEU A 10 -3.52 32.15 56.36
CA LEU A 10 -3.93 31.64 55.06
C LEU A 10 -2.77 31.59 54.04
N MET A 11 -1.89 32.62 54.03
CA MET A 11 -0.68 32.61 53.21
C MET A 11 0.34 31.54 53.66
N GLY A 12 0.50 31.32 54.97
CA GLY A 12 1.35 30.26 55.48
C GLY A 12 0.86 28.86 55.08
N PHE A 13 -0.46 28.62 55.10
CA PHE A 13 -1.03 27.32 54.71
C PHE A 13 -0.95 27.09 53.19
N LEU A 14 -1.18 28.13 52.37
CA LEU A 14 -1.05 28.05 50.91
C LEU A 14 0.40 27.84 50.46
N MET A 15 1.38 28.41 51.17
CA MET A 15 2.80 28.28 50.83
C MET A 15 3.36 26.89 51.20
N THR A 16 2.90 26.28 52.29
CA THR A 16 3.25 24.89 52.65
C THR A 16 2.55 23.87 51.75
N PHE A 17 1.34 24.17 51.26
CA PHE A 17 0.62 23.31 50.29
C PHE A 17 1.25 23.37 48.89
N PHE A 18 1.76 24.53 48.47
CA PHE A 18 2.51 24.67 47.21
C PHE A 18 3.89 23.99 47.24
N ILE A 19 4.57 24.00 48.39
CA ILE A 19 5.86 23.30 48.54
C ILE A 19 5.68 21.78 48.58
N PHE A 20 4.54 21.25 49.07
CA PHE A 20 4.22 19.83 48.99
C PHE A 20 3.84 19.37 47.57
N MET A 21 3.27 20.25 46.74
CA MET A 21 3.00 19.96 45.31
C MET A 21 4.24 20.06 44.41
N LEU A 22 5.31 20.72 44.88
CA LEU A 22 6.60 20.81 44.18
C LEU A 22 7.57 19.66 44.48
N ILE A 23 7.21 18.72 45.37
CA ILE A 23 7.99 17.50 45.69
C ILE A 23 7.40 16.25 45.02
N PHE A 24 6.26 16.36 44.31
CA PHE A 24 5.99 15.41 43.24
C PHE A 24 6.89 15.76 42.07
N ASN A 25 8.11 15.22 42.12
CA ASN A 25 8.92 14.93 40.96
C ASN A 25 7.97 14.46 39.83
N TYR A 26 7.73 15.32 38.84
CA TYR A 26 7.61 14.84 37.47
C TYR A 26 9.00 14.33 37.11
N SER A 27 9.40 13.19 37.68
CA SER A 27 10.15 12.22 36.91
C SER A 27 9.19 11.83 35.78
N ILE A 28 9.29 12.58 34.68
CA ILE A 28 9.03 12.00 33.38
C ILE A 28 10.02 10.85 33.33
N GLU A 29 9.59 9.67 33.78
CA GLU A 29 10.22 8.44 33.35
C GLU A 29 10.06 8.47 31.83
N TYR A 30 11.08 8.97 31.16
CA TYR A 30 11.39 8.52 29.83
C TYR A 30 11.62 7.03 30.00
N THR A 31 10.54 6.25 29.94
CA THR A 31 10.58 4.82 29.71
C THR A 31 11.19 4.70 28.32
N PHE A 32 12.51 4.68 28.28
CA PHE A 32 13.22 4.20 27.11
C PHE A 32 12.65 2.80 26.85
N ALA A 33 12.02 2.60 25.70
CA ALA A 33 11.62 1.27 25.28
C ALA A 33 12.83 0.35 25.45
N ALA A 34 12.61 -0.82 26.07
CA ALA A 34 13.69 -1.76 26.29
C ALA A 34 14.31 -2.14 24.93
N PRO A 35 15.64 -2.28 24.84
CA PRO A 35 16.25 -2.75 23.60
C PRO A 35 15.71 -4.14 23.28
N SER A 36 15.48 -4.40 21.99
CA SER A 36 15.10 -5.72 21.48
C SER A 36 16.03 -6.81 22.03
N LYS A 37 15.47 -7.94 22.45
CA LYS A 37 16.23 -9.14 22.86
C LYS A 37 16.99 -9.80 21.71
N ILE A 38 16.72 -9.42 20.47
CA ILE A 38 17.30 -10.03 19.27
C ILE A 38 17.93 -8.98 18.35
N ALA A 39 19.08 -9.34 17.77
CA ALA A 39 19.73 -8.60 16.69
C ALA A 39 19.40 -9.20 15.32
N ARG A 40 19.56 -8.42 14.24
CA ARG A 40 19.28 -8.88 12.87
C ARG A 40 20.15 -10.07 12.47
N GLU A 41 21.36 -10.16 12.99
CA GLU A 41 22.28 -11.28 12.78
C GLU A 41 21.76 -12.59 13.41
N ASP A 42 21.01 -12.53 14.51
CA ASP A 42 20.35 -13.71 15.09
C ASP A 42 19.24 -14.21 14.16
N ILE A 43 18.43 -13.29 13.61
CA ILE A 43 17.37 -13.61 12.64
C ILE A 43 17.98 -14.30 11.42
N LYS A 44 19.10 -13.80 10.91
CA LYS A 44 19.81 -14.41 9.79
C LYS A 44 20.28 -15.84 10.12
N ARG A 45 20.89 -16.05 11.29
CA ARG A 45 21.32 -17.39 11.73
C ARG A 45 20.14 -18.36 11.87
N ALA A 46 19.01 -17.89 12.40
CA ALA A 46 17.78 -18.68 12.48
C ALA A 46 17.28 -19.05 11.07
N ALA A 47 17.29 -18.09 10.14
CA ALA A 47 16.88 -18.31 8.76
C ALA A 47 17.78 -19.31 8.03
N GLU A 48 19.10 -19.26 8.24
CA GLU A 48 20.06 -20.22 7.66
C GLU A 48 19.69 -21.68 8.04
N LYS A 49 19.27 -21.94 9.29
CA LYS A 49 18.77 -23.26 9.71
C LYS A 49 17.54 -23.69 8.91
N THR A 50 16.56 -22.80 8.74
CA THR A 50 15.33 -23.10 7.97
C THR A 50 15.62 -23.29 6.48
N ILE A 51 16.57 -22.52 5.91
CA ILE A 51 17.03 -22.68 4.52
C ILE A 51 17.69 -24.06 4.33
N ASP A 52 18.53 -24.47 5.27
CA ASP A 52 19.16 -25.80 5.26
C ASP A 52 18.14 -26.92 5.44
N TYR A 53 17.17 -26.74 6.33
CA TYR A 53 16.02 -27.62 6.49
C TYR A 53 15.26 -27.81 5.17
N TYR A 54 14.92 -26.72 4.48
CA TYR A 54 14.30 -26.79 3.16
C TYR A 54 15.16 -27.50 2.14
N ASN A 55 16.46 -27.20 2.08
CA ASN A 55 17.32 -27.87 1.12
C ASN A 55 17.30 -29.38 1.38
N LYS A 56 17.50 -29.82 2.62
CA LYS A 56 17.50 -31.23 3.01
C LYS A 56 16.16 -31.93 2.75
N THR A 57 15.05 -31.28 3.06
CA THR A 57 13.71 -31.87 3.00
C THR A 57 13.16 -31.92 1.58
N TYR A 58 13.24 -30.80 0.85
CA TYR A 58 12.71 -30.71 -0.51
C TYR A 58 13.62 -31.38 -1.56
N ARG A 59 14.94 -31.43 -1.37
CA ARG A 59 15.87 -32.12 -2.30
C ARG A 59 15.51 -33.59 -2.49
N LYS A 60 15.02 -34.28 -1.45
CA LYS A 60 14.55 -35.68 -1.53
C LYS A 60 13.39 -35.87 -2.51
N LYS A 61 12.65 -34.79 -2.82
CA LYS A 61 11.51 -34.76 -3.75
C LYS A 61 11.82 -33.90 -4.99
N GLU A 62 13.10 -33.75 -5.35
CA GLU A 62 13.57 -32.92 -6.46
C GLU A 62 13.05 -31.46 -6.38
N PHE A 63 12.80 -30.95 -5.18
CA PHE A 63 12.22 -29.62 -4.92
C PHE A 63 10.77 -29.42 -5.41
N LYS A 64 10.04 -30.50 -5.68
CA LYS A 64 8.60 -30.42 -5.97
C LYS A 64 7.84 -29.84 -4.77
N GLY A 65 7.03 -28.81 -5.02
CA GLY A 65 6.17 -28.16 -4.03
C GLY A 65 6.80 -26.96 -3.31
N ILE A 66 8.05 -26.61 -3.60
CA ILE A 66 8.74 -25.50 -2.89
C ILE A 66 8.30 -24.11 -3.36
N LEU A 67 7.55 -23.99 -4.48
CA LEU A 67 7.36 -22.72 -5.19
C LEU A 67 6.40 -21.75 -4.51
N ASP A 68 5.69 -22.13 -3.46
CA ASP A 68 4.74 -21.24 -2.81
C ASP A 68 5.44 -20.39 -1.74
N TRP A 69 4.94 -20.43 -0.50
CA TRP A 69 5.53 -19.70 0.64
C TRP A 69 7.02 -19.97 0.90
N PRO A 70 7.57 -21.21 0.74
CA PRO A 70 9.01 -21.41 0.91
C PRO A 70 9.83 -20.55 -0.05
N ALA A 71 9.44 -20.47 -1.32
CA ALA A 71 10.16 -19.70 -2.33
C ALA A 71 10.16 -18.20 -2.01
N LEU A 72 9.09 -17.68 -1.41
CA LEU A 72 9.02 -16.28 -0.99
C LEU A 72 10.06 -15.95 0.09
N GLY A 73 10.17 -16.80 1.12
CA GLY A 73 11.17 -16.64 2.16
C GLY A 73 12.60 -16.80 1.63
N LEU A 74 12.82 -17.79 0.76
CA LEU A 74 14.09 -18.00 0.07
C LEU A 74 14.51 -16.78 -0.75
N PHE A 75 13.58 -16.22 -1.54
CA PHE A 75 13.82 -15.00 -2.30
C PHE A 75 14.24 -13.82 -1.40
N GLY A 76 13.58 -13.65 -0.24
CA GLY A 76 13.90 -12.59 0.71
C GLY A 76 15.31 -12.69 1.32
N PHE A 77 15.92 -13.87 1.32
CA PHE A 77 17.32 -14.09 1.69
C PHE A 77 18.28 -14.19 0.49
N GLY A 78 17.81 -13.87 -0.72
CA GLY A 78 18.63 -13.85 -1.94
C GLY A 78 18.86 -15.23 -2.57
N GLU A 79 18.13 -16.26 -2.15
CA GLU A 79 18.21 -17.59 -2.76
C GLU A 79 17.46 -17.62 -4.10
N ASP A 80 18.08 -18.25 -5.11
CA ASP A 80 17.44 -18.49 -6.41
C ASP A 80 16.97 -19.94 -6.50
N VAL A 81 15.66 -20.17 -6.31
CA VAL A 81 15.04 -21.50 -6.42
C VAL A 81 15.05 -22.09 -7.85
N SER A 82 15.45 -21.31 -8.86
CA SER A 82 15.76 -21.81 -10.21
C SER A 82 17.23 -22.24 -10.36
N GLY A 83 18.08 -21.91 -9.41
CA GLY A 83 19.52 -22.07 -9.48
C GLY A 83 20.03 -23.47 -9.11
N PRO A 84 21.36 -23.71 -9.24
CA PRO A 84 21.95 -25.04 -9.05
C PRO A 84 21.77 -25.63 -7.64
N LYS A 85 21.73 -24.79 -6.59
CA LYS A 85 21.51 -25.23 -5.20
C LYS A 85 20.14 -25.92 -5.00
N TRP A 86 19.15 -25.49 -5.79
CA TRP A 86 17.74 -25.89 -5.73
C TRP A 86 17.32 -26.73 -6.93
N THR A 87 18.29 -27.37 -7.60
CA THR A 87 18.06 -28.20 -8.79
C THR A 87 18.61 -29.62 -8.58
N VAL A 88 17.81 -30.63 -8.92
CA VAL A 88 18.19 -32.05 -8.95
C VAL A 88 17.82 -32.62 -10.31
N ASN A 89 18.76 -33.28 -10.99
CA ASN A 89 18.53 -33.89 -12.31
C ASN A 89 17.95 -32.90 -13.35
N GLY A 90 18.36 -31.63 -13.29
CA GLY A 90 17.84 -30.57 -14.17
C GLY A 90 16.42 -30.09 -13.84
N LYS A 91 15.81 -30.57 -12.75
CA LYS A 91 14.47 -30.16 -12.29
C LYS A 91 14.55 -29.38 -10.99
N ASN A 92 13.67 -28.40 -10.85
CA ASN A 92 13.53 -27.53 -9.70
C ASN A 92 12.06 -27.19 -9.44
N GLY A 93 11.78 -26.44 -8.37
CA GLY A 93 10.43 -25.99 -8.02
C GLY A 93 9.64 -25.38 -9.18
N PRO A 94 10.21 -24.37 -9.88
CA PRO A 94 9.59 -23.75 -11.05
C PRO A 94 9.21 -24.74 -12.14
N TYR A 95 10.11 -25.67 -12.49
CA TYR A 95 9.82 -26.72 -13.48
C TYR A 95 8.57 -27.51 -13.12
N PHE A 96 8.46 -28.00 -11.89
CA PHE A 96 7.31 -28.82 -11.48
C PHE A 96 6.01 -28.01 -11.41
N ARG A 97 6.06 -26.76 -10.93
CA ARG A 97 4.86 -25.91 -10.90
C ARG A 97 4.40 -25.57 -12.31
N GLU A 98 5.32 -25.30 -13.23
CA GLU A 98 4.96 -24.97 -14.61
C GLU A 98 4.20 -26.14 -15.27
N GLU A 99 4.67 -27.37 -15.08
CA GLU A 99 3.97 -28.58 -15.55
C GLU A 99 2.60 -28.78 -14.88
N GLN A 100 2.44 -28.40 -13.62
CA GLN A 100 1.13 -28.40 -12.95
C GLN A 100 0.19 -27.35 -13.54
N VAL A 101 0.69 -26.14 -13.77
CA VAL A 101 -0.08 -25.03 -14.36
C VAL A 101 -0.56 -25.37 -15.76
N LYS A 102 0.30 -25.93 -16.62
CA LYS A 102 -0.08 -26.42 -17.97
C LYS A 102 -1.23 -27.44 -17.94
N ARG A 103 -1.37 -28.17 -16.83
CA ARG A 103 -2.40 -29.20 -16.61
C ARG A 103 -3.59 -28.70 -15.77
N GLY A 104 -3.62 -27.42 -15.38
CA GLY A 104 -4.66 -26.85 -14.52
C GLY A 104 -4.62 -27.35 -13.05
N ILE A 105 -3.52 -27.95 -12.61
CA ILE A 105 -3.39 -28.49 -11.24
C ILE A 105 -3.09 -27.35 -10.26
N GLY A 106 -3.94 -27.21 -9.24
CA GLY A 106 -3.82 -26.13 -8.25
C GLY A 106 -4.16 -24.75 -8.83
N LEU A 107 -5.11 -24.72 -9.77
CA LEU A 107 -5.71 -23.52 -10.36
C LEU A 107 -7.22 -23.71 -10.47
N SER A 108 -7.89 -23.87 -9.34
CA SER A 108 -9.34 -24.04 -9.29
C SER A 108 -10.05 -22.74 -9.69
N LYS A 109 -10.86 -22.76 -10.74
CA LYS A 109 -11.61 -21.58 -11.21
C LYS A 109 -12.60 -21.01 -10.19
N ILE A 110 -13.01 -21.81 -9.21
CA ILE A 110 -13.86 -21.37 -8.08
C ILE A 110 -13.06 -20.85 -6.88
N LYS A 111 -11.74 -20.67 -7.03
CA LYS A 111 -10.84 -20.14 -6.00
C LYS A 111 -9.87 -19.15 -6.63
N ASN A 112 -10.17 -17.86 -6.54
CA ASN A 112 -9.24 -16.83 -7.01
C ASN A 112 -7.88 -16.90 -6.28
N THR A 113 -7.91 -17.28 -5.01
CA THR A 113 -6.71 -17.45 -4.16
C THR A 113 -5.70 -18.47 -4.71
N ASP A 114 -6.12 -19.48 -5.49
CA ASP A 114 -5.18 -20.40 -6.16
C ASP A 114 -4.30 -19.65 -7.18
N PHE A 115 -4.90 -18.72 -7.95
CA PHE A 115 -4.18 -17.92 -8.95
C PHE A 115 -3.30 -16.87 -8.27
N GLN A 116 -3.84 -16.17 -7.27
CA GLN A 116 -3.14 -15.14 -6.51
C GLN A 116 -1.88 -15.70 -5.81
N ARG A 117 -2.01 -16.83 -5.10
CA ARG A 117 -0.87 -17.54 -4.50
C ARG A 117 0.16 -17.97 -5.54
N THR A 118 -0.30 -18.46 -6.70
CA THR A 118 0.59 -18.90 -7.78
C THR A 118 1.42 -17.74 -8.31
N ILE A 119 0.85 -16.54 -8.46
CA ILE A 119 1.60 -15.35 -8.88
C ILE A 119 2.74 -15.06 -7.90
N ILE A 120 2.46 -15.04 -6.59
CA ILE A 120 3.46 -14.78 -5.55
C ILE A 120 4.62 -15.79 -5.66
N GLY A 121 4.30 -17.08 -5.80
CA GLY A 121 5.29 -18.13 -5.95
C GLY A 121 6.14 -18.04 -7.22
N VAL A 122 5.49 -17.80 -8.36
CA VAL A 122 6.16 -17.60 -9.66
C VAL A 122 7.08 -16.38 -9.61
N CYS A 123 6.62 -15.28 -9.03
CA CYS A 123 7.43 -14.08 -8.84
C CYS A 123 8.65 -14.36 -7.95
N SER A 124 8.44 -15.06 -6.82
CA SER A 124 9.50 -15.45 -5.89
C SER A 124 10.62 -16.23 -6.57
N ALA A 125 10.28 -17.05 -7.57
CA ALA A 125 11.24 -17.81 -8.34
C ALA A 125 11.92 -17.09 -9.50
N GLY A 126 11.69 -15.79 -9.66
CA GLY A 126 12.25 -15.03 -10.79
C GLY A 126 11.62 -15.40 -12.14
N LYS A 127 10.41 -15.96 -12.17
CA LYS A 127 9.70 -16.34 -13.39
C LYS A 127 8.64 -15.30 -13.75
N ASN A 128 8.24 -15.26 -15.03
CA ASN A 128 7.28 -14.29 -15.52
C ASN A 128 5.82 -14.77 -15.31
N PRO A 129 5.03 -14.15 -14.42
CA PRO A 129 3.64 -14.57 -14.19
C PRO A 129 2.69 -14.26 -15.36
N ARG A 130 3.12 -13.45 -16.35
CA ARG A 130 2.32 -13.11 -17.54
C ARG A 130 2.36 -14.18 -18.64
N SER A 131 3.21 -15.20 -18.51
CA SER A 131 3.36 -16.27 -19.50
C SER A 131 3.67 -17.65 -18.90
N PHE A 132 3.57 -17.79 -17.59
CA PHE A 132 3.99 -19.01 -16.88
C PHE A 132 3.09 -20.19 -17.23
N GLY A 133 3.67 -21.29 -17.72
CA GLY A 133 2.88 -22.45 -18.16
C GLY A 133 1.93 -22.17 -19.32
N GLY A 134 2.20 -21.12 -20.11
CA GLY A 134 1.38 -20.71 -21.26
C GLY A 134 0.13 -19.89 -20.91
N ILE A 135 -0.01 -19.45 -19.67
CA ILE A 135 -1.14 -18.60 -19.23
C ILE A 135 -0.65 -17.28 -18.64
N ASN A 136 -1.48 -16.24 -18.76
CA ASN A 136 -1.25 -14.95 -18.13
C ASN A 136 -2.02 -14.88 -16.80
N LEU A 137 -1.36 -15.26 -15.71
CA LEU A 137 -1.96 -15.28 -14.38
C LEU A 137 -2.37 -13.87 -13.93
N VAL A 138 -1.58 -12.86 -14.30
CA VAL A 138 -1.80 -11.46 -13.93
C VAL A 138 -3.09 -10.92 -14.53
N GLU A 139 -3.31 -11.13 -15.83
CA GLU A 139 -4.55 -10.71 -16.50
C GLU A 139 -5.76 -11.47 -15.96
N ILE A 140 -5.62 -12.75 -15.60
CA ILE A 140 -6.69 -13.51 -14.96
C ILE A 140 -7.10 -12.84 -13.64
N VAL A 141 -6.16 -12.54 -12.75
CA VAL A 141 -6.47 -11.91 -11.45
C VAL A 141 -7.00 -10.49 -11.65
N LYS A 142 -6.43 -9.67 -12.54
CA LYS A 142 -6.97 -8.33 -12.88
C LYS A 142 -8.42 -8.42 -13.37
N GLY A 143 -8.72 -9.42 -14.20
CA GLY A 143 -10.06 -9.68 -14.71
C GLY A 143 -11.10 -10.04 -13.64
N THR A 144 -10.68 -10.39 -12.43
CA THR A 144 -11.59 -10.66 -11.29
C THR A 144 -12.03 -9.41 -10.53
N MET A 145 -11.53 -8.22 -10.87
CA MET A 145 -11.94 -6.96 -10.26
C MET A 145 -13.40 -6.63 -10.62
N LEU A 146 -14.27 -6.66 -9.61
CA LEU A 146 -15.70 -6.39 -9.74
C LEU A 146 -16.00 -4.88 -9.77
N PRO A 147 -17.18 -4.44 -10.27
CA PRO A 147 -17.53 -3.03 -10.39
C PRO A 147 -17.56 -2.25 -9.05
N ASN A 148 -17.78 -2.96 -7.93
CA ASN A 148 -17.77 -2.43 -6.57
C ASN A 148 -16.35 -2.25 -6.00
N GLY A 149 -15.31 -2.71 -6.70
CA GLY A 149 -13.91 -2.67 -6.25
C GLY A 149 -13.39 -3.97 -5.61
N HIS A 150 -14.23 -4.98 -5.42
CA HIS A 150 -13.81 -6.26 -4.83
C HIS A 150 -13.11 -7.18 -5.85
N PHE A 151 -12.05 -7.88 -5.44
CA PHE A 151 -11.56 -9.01 -6.23
C PHE A 151 -12.43 -10.23 -5.96
N ALA A 152 -13.10 -10.73 -6.99
CA ALA A 152 -14.06 -11.83 -6.87
C ALA A 152 -13.49 -13.06 -6.17
N ASP A 153 -14.32 -13.75 -5.38
CA ASP A 153 -13.90 -14.96 -4.64
C ASP A 153 -13.55 -16.12 -5.61
N SER A 154 -14.24 -16.16 -6.75
CA SER A 154 -14.05 -17.11 -7.85
C SER A 154 -13.66 -16.39 -9.14
N VAL A 155 -12.72 -16.97 -9.88
CA VAL A 155 -12.32 -16.48 -11.22
C VAL A 155 -13.46 -16.66 -12.22
N GLU A 156 -14.18 -17.77 -12.14
CA GLU A 156 -15.32 -18.06 -13.01
C GLU A 156 -16.43 -18.79 -12.25
N ASP A 157 -17.65 -18.26 -12.37
CA ASP A 157 -18.88 -18.98 -12.06
C ASP A 157 -19.12 -20.09 -13.09
N ARG A 158 -19.56 -21.26 -12.63
CA ARG A 158 -19.77 -22.43 -13.50
C ARG A 158 -20.90 -22.24 -14.51
N LYS A 159 -21.85 -21.33 -14.27
CA LYS A 159 -23.00 -21.11 -15.15
C LYS A 159 -22.75 -19.99 -16.15
N THR A 160 -22.15 -18.89 -15.70
CA THR A 160 -21.99 -17.67 -16.48
C THR A 160 -20.60 -17.49 -17.08
N GLY A 161 -19.59 -18.21 -16.56
CA GLY A 161 -18.19 -18.06 -16.96
C GLY A 161 -17.57 -16.72 -16.55
N LYS A 162 -18.23 -15.96 -15.67
CA LYS A 162 -17.79 -14.64 -15.20
C LYS A 162 -17.26 -14.71 -13.77
N PRO A 163 -16.35 -13.82 -13.35
CA PRO A 163 -15.96 -13.69 -11.95
C PRO A 163 -17.16 -13.44 -11.04
N VAL A 164 -17.17 -14.05 -9.85
CA VAL A 164 -18.28 -13.98 -8.89
C VAL A 164 -17.81 -14.14 -7.45
N GLY A 165 -18.60 -13.63 -6.51
CA GLY A 165 -18.38 -13.74 -5.06
C GLY A 165 -17.82 -12.45 -4.48
N GLU A 166 -18.42 -11.99 -3.39
CA GLU A 166 -18.08 -10.75 -2.69
C GLU A 166 -17.94 -10.97 -1.17
N GLU A 167 -17.76 -12.22 -0.76
CA GLU A 167 -17.86 -12.64 0.64
C GLU A 167 -16.48 -12.73 1.30
N LEU A 168 -15.38 -12.90 0.54
CA LEU A 168 -14.07 -13.17 1.13
C LEU A 168 -13.17 -11.93 1.15
N VAL A 169 -13.04 -11.31 2.32
CA VAL A 169 -12.02 -10.27 2.59
C VAL A 169 -10.62 -10.81 2.26
N ASN A 170 -10.39 -12.09 2.54
CA ASN A 170 -9.13 -12.75 2.19
C ASN A 170 -8.83 -12.78 0.67
N ALA A 171 -9.83 -13.07 -0.18
CA ALA A 171 -9.63 -13.06 -1.63
C ALA A 171 -9.32 -11.64 -2.15
N HIS A 172 -9.91 -10.62 -1.51
CA HIS A 172 -9.60 -9.21 -1.76
C HIS A 172 -8.14 -8.88 -1.48
N ILE A 173 -7.68 -9.21 -0.27
CA ILE A 173 -6.31 -8.93 0.21
C ILE A 173 -5.28 -9.62 -0.68
N PHE A 174 -5.46 -10.90 -0.99
CA PHE A 174 -4.52 -11.62 -1.86
C PHE A 174 -4.58 -11.15 -3.32
N GLY A 175 -5.71 -10.62 -3.79
CA GLY A 175 -5.79 -9.94 -5.09
C GLY A 175 -4.85 -8.75 -5.16
N ILE A 176 -4.85 -7.93 -4.10
CA ILE A 176 -3.97 -6.76 -3.97
C ILE A 176 -2.50 -7.20 -3.85
N ILE A 177 -2.18 -8.12 -2.92
CA ILE A 177 -0.80 -8.56 -2.67
C ILE A 177 -0.19 -9.24 -3.90
N SER A 178 -0.94 -10.09 -4.59
CA SER A 178 -0.42 -10.83 -5.75
C SER A 178 -0.10 -9.91 -6.93
N LEU A 179 -0.97 -8.94 -7.23
CA LEU A 179 -0.72 -7.95 -8.27
C LEU A 179 0.44 -7.02 -7.89
N HIS A 180 0.53 -6.63 -6.62
CA HIS A 180 1.67 -5.88 -6.10
C HIS A 180 2.99 -6.63 -6.32
N CYS A 181 3.05 -7.92 -5.97
CA CYS A 181 4.20 -8.79 -6.21
C CYS A 181 4.57 -8.92 -7.70
N ALA A 182 3.58 -8.84 -8.60
CA ALA A 182 3.78 -8.85 -10.04
C ALA A 182 4.19 -7.48 -10.61
N GLY A 183 4.33 -6.46 -9.75
CA GLY A 183 4.67 -5.09 -10.10
C GLY A 183 3.52 -4.29 -10.71
N GLU A 184 2.28 -4.79 -10.70
CA GLU A 184 1.13 -4.12 -11.32
C GLU A 184 0.56 -3.03 -10.39
N PRO A 185 0.08 -1.90 -10.94
CA PRO A 185 -0.84 -1.03 -10.20
C PRO A 185 -2.18 -1.75 -9.98
N ILE A 186 -2.84 -1.50 -8.85
CA ILE A 186 -4.12 -2.11 -8.55
C ILE A 186 -5.23 -1.47 -9.41
N PRO A 187 -5.99 -2.25 -10.20
CA PRO A 187 -7.09 -1.70 -11.01
C PRO A 187 -8.18 -1.13 -10.11
N ASN A 188 -8.79 -0.01 -10.53
CA ASN A 188 -9.91 0.61 -9.80
C ASN A 188 -9.60 0.86 -8.30
N ARG A 189 -8.35 1.26 -8.02
CA ARG A 189 -7.79 1.39 -6.67
C ARG A 189 -8.69 2.09 -5.66
N ASP A 190 -9.37 3.17 -6.05
CA ASP A 190 -10.19 3.94 -5.11
C ASP A 190 -11.43 3.18 -4.64
N LYS A 191 -12.12 2.46 -5.54
CA LYS A 191 -13.23 1.58 -5.12
C LYS A 191 -12.74 0.34 -4.40
N CYS A 192 -11.58 -0.19 -4.80
CA CYS A 192 -10.93 -1.30 -4.10
C CYS A 192 -10.63 -0.92 -2.64
N LEU A 193 -10.02 0.25 -2.42
CA LEU A 193 -9.81 0.77 -1.08
C LEU A 193 -11.12 1.04 -0.34
N GLU A 194 -12.10 1.69 -0.99
CA GLU A 194 -13.40 1.97 -0.37
C GLU A 194 -14.09 0.69 0.10
N TRP A 195 -14.11 -0.35 -0.73
CA TRP A 195 -14.67 -1.65 -0.38
C TRP A 195 -14.00 -2.21 0.87
N LEU A 196 -12.65 -2.21 0.91
CA LEU A 196 -11.89 -2.70 2.05
C LEU A 196 -12.17 -1.88 3.31
N LEU A 197 -12.14 -0.55 3.24
CA LEU A 197 -12.43 0.33 4.38
C LEU A 197 -13.85 0.09 4.92
N ASN A 198 -14.81 -0.19 4.03
CA ASN A 198 -16.17 -0.56 4.41
C ASN A 198 -16.28 -1.94 5.05
N GLN A 199 -15.20 -2.73 5.14
CA GLN A 199 -15.18 -3.98 5.91
C GLN A 199 -14.59 -3.84 7.31
N GLN A 200 -13.92 -2.73 7.65
CA GLN A 200 -13.30 -2.53 8.96
C GLN A 200 -14.36 -2.50 10.09
N HIS A 201 -14.11 -3.23 11.17
CA HIS A 201 -14.99 -3.33 12.35
C HIS A 201 -14.79 -2.17 13.35
N HIS A 202 -15.64 -2.08 14.37
CA HIS A 202 -15.58 -1.02 15.38
C HIS A 202 -14.32 -1.08 16.25
N ASP A 203 -13.82 -2.29 16.51
CA ASP A 203 -12.54 -2.52 17.20
C ASP A 203 -11.33 -2.14 16.34
N GLY A 204 -11.54 -1.86 15.04
CA GLY A 204 -10.53 -1.44 14.08
C GLY A 204 -9.95 -2.57 13.24
N GLY A 205 -10.32 -3.82 13.49
CA GLY A 205 -9.81 -4.97 12.74
C GLY A 205 -10.71 -5.43 11.60
N PHE A 206 -10.43 -6.66 11.15
CA PHE A 206 -11.11 -7.33 10.05
C PHE A 206 -11.31 -8.82 10.36
N THR A 207 -12.31 -9.43 9.70
CA THR A 207 -12.53 -10.89 9.66
C THR A 207 -12.22 -11.48 8.30
N TRP A 208 -12.16 -12.81 8.23
CA TRP A 208 -11.87 -13.58 7.01
C TRP A 208 -12.88 -13.32 5.89
N ASP A 209 -14.14 -13.22 6.27
CA ASP A 209 -15.30 -13.07 5.41
C ASP A 209 -16.20 -11.93 5.88
N VAL A 210 -17.03 -11.46 4.94
CA VAL A 210 -18.18 -10.61 5.20
C VAL A 210 -19.32 -11.51 5.65
N LYS A 211 -19.92 -11.18 6.80
CA LYS A 211 -21.08 -11.90 7.31
C LYS A 211 -22.33 -11.07 7.16
N TYR A 212 -23.41 -11.70 6.71
CA TYR A 212 -24.70 -11.05 6.51
C TYR A 212 -25.55 -11.12 7.78
N PHE A 213 -26.03 -9.95 8.20
CA PHE A 213 -26.97 -9.76 9.29
C PHE A 213 -28.16 -8.94 8.78
N ASP A 214 -29.28 -8.98 9.52
CA ASP A 214 -30.44 -8.15 9.23
C ASP A 214 -30.09 -6.66 9.37
N ASP A 215 -29.28 -6.30 10.37
CA ASP A 215 -28.64 -4.98 10.50
C ASP A 215 -27.16 -5.08 10.09
N PRO A 216 -26.73 -4.41 9.00
CA PRO A 216 -25.33 -4.37 8.60
C PRO A 216 -24.36 -3.86 9.67
N GLU A 217 -24.83 -3.08 10.65
CA GLU A 217 -24.01 -2.63 11.77
C GLU A 217 -23.63 -3.77 12.73
N ASP A 218 -24.40 -4.87 12.78
CA ASP A 218 -24.06 -6.03 13.60
C ASP A 218 -22.76 -6.70 13.14
N TYR A 219 -22.49 -6.68 11.82
CA TYR A 219 -21.21 -7.16 11.29
C TYR A 219 -20.03 -6.37 11.87
N LYS A 220 -20.21 -5.07 12.14
CA LYS A 220 -19.17 -4.20 12.69
C LYS A 220 -18.85 -4.44 14.15
N LEU A 221 -19.69 -5.20 14.84
CA LEU A 221 -19.54 -5.57 16.25
C LEU A 221 -18.86 -6.94 16.46
N ILE A 222 -18.60 -7.68 15.37
CA ILE A 222 -17.88 -8.94 15.46
C ILE A 222 -16.45 -8.68 15.95
N GLU A 223 -15.92 -9.62 16.74
CA GLU A 223 -14.51 -9.61 17.12
C GLU A 223 -13.62 -9.89 15.91
N SER A 224 -12.69 -8.97 15.66
CA SER A 224 -11.73 -9.10 14.57
C SER A 224 -10.64 -10.13 14.84
N ASP A 225 -10.04 -10.62 13.76
CA ASP A 225 -8.91 -11.55 13.78
C ASP A 225 -7.57 -10.83 13.54
N VAL A 226 -6.49 -11.30 14.17
CA VAL A 226 -5.16 -10.71 14.06
C VAL A 226 -4.62 -10.83 12.63
N ASP A 227 -4.68 -12.01 12.03
CA ASP A 227 -4.11 -12.27 10.70
C ASP A 227 -4.84 -11.45 9.66
N MET A 228 -6.17 -11.46 9.70
CA MET A 228 -7.00 -10.68 8.77
C MET A 228 -6.82 -9.18 8.96
N THR A 229 -6.60 -8.72 10.20
CA THR A 229 -6.32 -7.31 10.46
C THR A 229 -4.96 -6.89 9.93
N ALA A 230 -3.93 -7.72 10.11
CA ALA A 230 -2.63 -7.52 9.49
C ALA A 230 -2.74 -7.55 7.96
N GLY A 231 -3.54 -8.45 7.39
CA GLY A 231 -3.87 -8.51 5.97
C GLY A 231 -4.52 -7.22 5.44
N GLY A 232 -5.49 -6.69 6.17
CA GLY A 232 -6.11 -5.41 5.87
C GLY A 232 -5.11 -4.25 5.89
N LEU A 233 -4.18 -4.24 6.86
CA LEU A 233 -3.09 -3.25 6.90
C LEU A 233 -2.14 -3.39 5.72
N MET A 234 -1.73 -4.60 5.34
CA MET A 234 -0.91 -4.84 4.15
C MET A 234 -1.59 -4.29 2.89
N ALA A 235 -2.87 -4.62 2.70
CA ALA A 235 -3.65 -4.13 1.57
C ALA A 235 -3.79 -2.59 1.57
N MET A 236 -4.11 -1.98 2.71
CA MET A 236 -4.19 -0.52 2.85
C MET A 236 -2.85 0.16 2.52
N ALA A 237 -1.72 -0.40 2.98
CA ALA A 237 -0.39 0.11 2.69
C ALA A 237 -0.05 0.04 1.20
N ILE A 238 -0.30 -1.11 0.55
CA ILE A 238 -0.10 -1.30 -0.91
C ILE A 238 -0.98 -0.35 -1.72
N LEU A 239 -2.20 -0.10 -1.26
CA LEU A 239 -3.09 0.87 -1.90
C LEU A 239 -2.59 2.31 -1.66
N GLY A 240 -1.62 2.58 -0.80
CA GLY A 240 -1.00 3.89 -0.60
C GLY A 240 -1.53 4.67 0.60
N LEU A 241 -2.08 3.99 1.61
CA LEU A 241 -2.35 4.60 2.92
C LEU A 241 -1.12 4.49 3.83
N ASP A 242 -0.90 5.51 4.66
CA ASP A 242 0.15 5.54 5.67
C ASP A 242 -0.42 5.46 7.09
N GLU A 243 0.47 5.44 8.09
CA GLU A 243 0.12 5.40 9.52
C GLU A 243 -0.70 6.61 10.01
N LYS A 244 -0.83 7.68 9.22
CA LYS A 244 -1.62 8.86 9.60
C LYS A 244 -3.09 8.65 9.31
N HIS A 245 -3.43 7.77 8.35
CA HIS A 245 -4.80 7.51 7.95
C HIS A 245 -5.62 6.92 9.11
N PRO A 246 -6.85 7.40 9.38
CA PRO A 246 -7.65 6.94 10.53
C PRO A 246 -7.89 5.42 10.58
N ALA A 247 -8.15 4.79 9.44
CA ALA A 247 -8.36 3.35 9.38
C ALA A 247 -7.09 2.55 9.73
N VAL A 248 -5.92 3.00 9.25
CA VAL A 248 -4.63 2.37 9.56
C VAL A 248 -4.32 2.52 11.05
N LYS A 249 -4.56 3.71 11.63
CA LYS A 249 -4.41 3.93 13.09
C LYS A 249 -5.27 3.00 13.93
N LYS A 250 -6.54 2.80 13.54
CA LYS A 250 -7.45 1.88 14.25
C LYS A 250 -6.95 0.43 14.19
N ALA A 251 -6.54 -0.05 13.03
CA ALA A 251 -6.04 -1.41 12.87
C ALA A 251 -4.69 -1.63 13.60
N LEU A 252 -3.76 -0.65 13.54
CA LEU A 252 -2.52 -0.71 14.34
C LEU A 252 -2.81 -0.71 15.84
N LYS A 253 -3.78 0.08 16.30
CA LYS A 253 -4.22 0.09 17.69
C LYS A 253 -4.78 -1.27 18.11
N PHE A 254 -5.65 -1.88 17.29
CA PHE A 254 -6.16 -3.23 17.52
C PHE A 254 -5.02 -4.23 17.70
N LEU A 255 -4.05 -4.25 16.79
CA LEU A 255 -2.89 -5.15 16.89
C LEU A 255 -2.06 -4.87 18.16
N LYS A 256 -1.87 -3.61 18.55
CA LYS A 256 -1.19 -3.26 19.81
C LYS A 256 -1.90 -3.83 21.03
N GLU A 257 -3.22 -3.77 21.06
CA GLU A 257 -4.05 -4.29 22.15
C GLU A 257 -4.04 -5.83 22.18
N LYS A 258 -3.89 -6.48 21.02
CA LYS A 258 -3.78 -7.94 20.90
C LYS A 258 -2.37 -8.50 21.10
N GLN A 259 -1.34 -7.66 21.11
CA GLN A 259 0.04 -8.11 21.33
C GLN A 259 0.26 -8.56 22.78
N LEU A 260 0.58 -9.83 22.97
CA LEU A 260 0.82 -10.47 24.26
C LEU A 260 2.12 -9.94 24.93
N ASP A 261 2.25 -10.14 26.25
CA ASP A 261 3.45 -9.71 27.02
C ASP A 261 4.74 -10.39 26.57
N ASN A 262 4.62 -11.60 25.99
CA ASN A 262 5.72 -12.31 25.37
C ASN A 262 6.00 -11.82 23.93
N GLY A 263 5.38 -10.72 23.49
CA GLY A 263 5.56 -10.14 22.15
C GLY A 263 4.78 -10.83 21.03
N GLY A 264 4.14 -11.97 21.31
CA GLY A 264 3.40 -12.79 20.35
C GLY A 264 1.96 -12.32 20.13
N PHE A 265 1.24 -13.12 19.35
CA PHE A 265 -0.16 -12.88 19.01
C PHE A 265 -0.94 -14.18 19.02
N ASP A 266 -2.18 -14.04 19.46
CA ASP A 266 -3.21 -15.08 19.44
C ASP A 266 -4.12 -14.89 18.22
N SER A 267 -4.47 -16.00 17.57
CA SER A 267 -5.59 -16.04 16.63
C SER A 267 -6.46 -17.25 16.98
N TRP A 268 -7.77 -17.03 17.06
CA TRP A 268 -8.77 -18.04 17.46
C TRP A 268 -8.47 -18.76 18.79
N GLY A 269 -7.82 -18.08 19.74
CA GLY A 269 -7.51 -18.64 21.05
C GLY A 269 -6.27 -19.53 21.08
N THR A 270 -5.40 -19.47 20.05
CA THR A 270 -4.09 -20.12 20.06
C THR A 270 -2.97 -19.16 19.63
N GLU A 271 -1.96 -18.97 20.48
CA GLU A 271 -0.70 -18.31 20.11
C GLU A 271 0.04 -19.17 19.07
N ASN A 272 0.50 -18.53 18.00
CA ASN A 272 1.18 -19.21 16.91
C ASN A 272 2.19 -18.27 16.20
N PRO A 273 3.21 -18.81 15.51
CA PRO A 273 4.19 -18.00 14.80
C PRO A 273 3.61 -17.35 13.54
N GLU A 274 2.60 -17.93 12.90
CA GLU A 274 1.98 -17.40 11.68
C GLU A 274 1.38 -16.01 11.91
N SER A 275 0.63 -15.80 12.98
CA SER A 275 0.07 -14.50 13.33
C SER A 275 1.15 -13.44 13.54
N CYS A 276 2.28 -13.82 14.15
CA CYS A 276 3.45 -12.93 14.26
C CYS A 276 4.01 -12.56 12.87
N VAL A 277 4.10 -13.54 11.96
CA VAL A 277 4.56 -13.33 10.58
C VAL A 277 3.68 -12.33 9.84
N TRP A 278 2.36 -12.46 9.93
CA TRP A 278 1.41 -11.54 9.29
C TRP A 278 1.56 -10.13 9.81
N VAL A 279 1.67 -9.96 11.14
CA VAL A 279 1.94 -8.65 11.74
C VAL A 279 3.28 -8.10 11.23
N ILE A 280 4.36 -8.89 11.22
CA ILE A 280 5.67 -8.45 10.68
C ILE A 280 5.56 -7.93 9.24
N GLN A 281 4.78 -8.60 8.37
CA GLN A 281 4.57 -8.12 7.00
C GLN A 281 3.83 -6.78 6.98
N ALA A 282 2.75 -6.64 7.75
CA ALA A 282 2.00 -5.39 7.84
C ALA A 282 2.85 -4.21 8.33
N LEU A 283 3.67 -4.44 9.37
CA LEU A 283 4.55 -3.41 9.92
C LEU A 283 5.60 -2.96 8.92
N THR A 284 6.27 -3.92 8.28
CA THR A 284 7.32 -3.61 7.30
C THR A 284 6.79 -2.93 6.05
N LEU A 285 5.56 -3.24 5.60
CA LEU A 285 4.87 -2.50 4.52
C LEU A 285 4.54 -1.06 4.90
N LEU A 286 4.27 -0.80 6.18
CA LEU A 286 4.05 0.56 6.71
C LEU A 286 5.36 1.28 7.08
N GLY A 287 6.51 0.66 6.81
CA GLY A 287 7.83 1.21 7.14
C GLY A 287 8.18 1.15 8.64
N GLN A 288 7.43 0.39 9.44
CA GLN A 288 7.71 0.17 10.87
C GLN A 288 8.65 -1.02 11.08
N ASP A 289 9.63 -0.85 11.95
CA ASP A 289 10.56 -1.92 12.32
C ASP A 289 9.89 -2.88 13.33
N PRO A 290 9.69 -4.17 13.01
CA PRO A 290 9.07 -5.14 13.91
C PRO A 290 9.91 -5.45 15.16
N ILE A 291 11.23 -5.18 15.15
CA ILE A 291 12.09 -5.25 16.35
C ILE A 291 12.39 -3.86 16.94
N GLY A 292 11.68 -2.84 16.44
CA GLY A 292 11.79 -1.47 16.90
C GLY A 292 11.12 -1.23 18.26
N PRO A 293 11.40 -0.06 18.89
CA PRO A 293 10.89 0.28 20.21
C PRO A 293 9.35 0.31 20.27
N GLU A 294 8.69 0.69 19.17
CA GLU A 294 7.24 0.71 19.10
C GLU A 294 6.64 -0.67 19.39
N TRP A 295 7.23 -1.75 18.85
CA TRP A 295 6.71 -3.13 18.93
C TRP A 295 7.41 -4.00 19.95
N THR A 296 8.32 -3.42 20.74
CA THR A 296 9.08 -4.13 21.77
C THR A 296 8.51 -3.84 23.15
N LYS A 297 8.06 -4.89 23.84
CA LYS A 297 7.59 -4.84 25.22
C LYS A 297 8.76 -4.51 26.17
N GLN A 298 8.44 -4.11 27.40
CA GLN A 298 9.46 -3.73 28.40
C GLN A 298 10.44 -4.86 28.76
N ASN A 299 10.01 -6.11 28.59
CA ASN A 299 10.87 -7.29 28.77
C ASN A 299 11.75 -7.58 27.53
N GLY A 300 11.77 -6.71 26.51
CA GLY A 300 12.53 -6.85 25.28
C GLY A 300 11.92 -7.82 24.25
N GLU A 301 10.73 -8.39 24.53
CA GLU A 301 10.01 -9.26 23.60
C GLU A 301 9.28 -8.46 22.52
N ASN A 302 9.22 -9.00 21.31
CA ASN A 302 8.59 -8.40 20.15
C ASN A 302 8.05 -9.50 19.22
N PRO A 303 7.36 -9.16 18.12
CA PRO A 303 6.79 -10.16 17.20
C PRO A 303 7.83 -11.15 16.65
N VAL A 304 9.08 -10.73 16.46
CA VAL A 304 10.14 -11.58 15.90
C VAL A 304 10.70 -12.53 16.95
N THR A 305 10.96 -12.05 18.18
CA THR A 305 11.38 -12.94 19.27
C THR A 305 10.31 -13.97 19.57
N ALA A 306 9.04 -13.56 19.54
CA ALA A 306 7.91 -14.44 19.73
C ALA A 306 7.83 -15.54 18.68
N MET A 307 7.85 -15.18 17.40
CA MET A 307 7.88 -16.13 16.29
C MET A 307 9.04 -17.13 16.43
N LEU A 308 10.25 -16.66 16.77
CA LEU A 308 11.43 -17.52 16.84
C LEU A 308 11.42 -18.51 18.01
N ARG A 309 10.57 -18.33 19.03
CA ARG A 309 10.38 -19.35 20.09
C ARG A 309 9.86 -20.67 19.53
N PHE A 310 9.12 -20.62 18.42
CA PHE A 310 8.54 -21.79 17.77
C PHE A 310 9.53 -22.52 16.86
N GLN A 311 10.72 -21.97 16.61
CA GLN A 311 11.73 -22.60 15.77
C GLN A 311 12.37 -23.79 16.51
N LEU A 312 12.33 -24.97 15.88
CA LEU A 312 12.97 -26.19 16.36
C LEU A 312 14.46 -26.21 16.01
N GLU A 313 15.21 -27.10 16.67
CA GLU A 313 16.67 -27.20 16.47
C GLU A 313 17.06 -27.47 15.01
N ASP A 314 16.24 -28.21 14.27
CA ASP A 314 16.49 -28.55 12.87
C ASP A 314 16.12 -27.44 11.86
N GLY A 315 15.58 -26.31 12.35
CA GLY A 315 15.19 -25.16 11.54
C GLY A 315 13.73 -25.17 11.08
N SER A 316 12.95 -26.23 11.36
CA SER A 316 11.51 -26.20 11.19
C SER A 316 10.82 -25.40 12.30
N PHE A 317 9.51 -25.15 12.18
CA PHE A 317 8.71 -24.45 13.20
C PHE A 317 7.54 -25.31 13.64
N ALA A 318 7.28 -25.32 14.95
CA ALA A 318 6.03 -25.82 15.50
C ALA A 318 4.89 -24.80 15.29
N HIS A 319 3.64 -25.28 15.25
CA HIS A 319 2.47 -24.40 15.20
C HIS A 319 2.05 -23.96 16.60
N VAL A 320 2.06 -24.90 17.56
CA VAL A 320 1.66 -24.68 18.96
C VAL A 320 2.70 -25.27 19.89
N LEU A 321 3.01 -24.55 20.95
CA LEU A 321 3.86 -25.00 22.05
C LEU A 321 3.01 -25.32 23.28
N ASP A 322 3.45 -26.31 24.05
CA ASP A 322 3.07 -26.43 25.45
C ASP A 322 3.74 -25.30 26.22
N GLU A 323 2.98 -24.42 26.87
CA GLU A 323 3.57 -23.24 27.53
C GLU A 323 4.36 -23.58 28.80
N GLU A 324 4.08 -24.72 29.45
CA GLU A 324 4.80 -25.14 30.66
C GLU A 324 6.12 -25.81 30.31
N GLU A 325 6.12 -26.69 29.31
CA GLU A 325 7.28 -27.49 28.91
C GLU A 325 8.04 -26.90 27.71
N MET A 326 7.47 -25.89 27.03
CA MET A 326 7.95 -25.32 25.77
C MET A 326 8.16 -26.38 24.68
N LEU A 327 7.30 -27.41 24.65
CA LEU A 327 7.41 -28.54 23.72
C LEU A 327 6.41 -28.44 22.55
N PRO A 328 6.78 -28.94 21.35
CA PRO A 328 5.86 -28.95 20.21
C PRO A 328 4.64 -29.85 20.47
N ILE A 329 3.44 -29.28 20.36
CA ILE A 329 2.19 -30.04 20.45
C ILE A 329 1.73 -30.49 19.06
N TYR A 330 1.84 -29.62 18.06
CA TYR A 330 1.39 -29.87 16.70
C TYR A 330 2.31 -29.19 15.69
N ASP A 331 2.78 -29.94 14.70
CA ASP A 331 3.49 -29.42 13.51
C ASP A 331 2.49 -29.20 12.38
N ASN A 332 2.54 -28.02 11.79
CA ASN A 332 1.99 -27.81 10.47
C ASN A 332 3.13 -27.27 9.58
N GLY A 333 3.27 -27.80 8.37
CA GLY A 333 4.31 -27.34 7.44
C GLY A 333 4.21 -25.84 7.08
N MET A 334 3.03 -25.24 7.28
CA MET A 334 2.77 -23.83 7.03
C MET A 334 3.51 -22.92 8.02
N SER A 335 3.69 -23.30 9.27
CA SER A 335 4.44 -22.50 10.27
C SER A 335 5.88 -22.31 9.83
N THR A 336 6.51 -23.37 9.32
CA THR A 336 7.89 -23.30 8.78
C THR A 336 7.93 -22.42 7.53
N GLU A 337 6.98 -22.64 6.62
CA GLU A 337 6.77 -21.87 5.39
C GLU A 337 6.67 -20.37 5.64
N GLN A 338 5.84 -19.98 6.59
CA GLN A 338 5.61 -18.58 6.93
C GLN A 338 6.77 -17.98 7.74
N GLY A 339 7.33 -18.74 8.68
CA GLY A 339 8.45 -18.29 9.52
C GLY A 339 9.64 -17.78 8.70
N LEU A 340 9.98 -18.43 7.57
CA LEU A 340 11.10 -17.97 6.74
C LEU A 340 10.87 -16.59 6.12
N TYR A 341 9.69 -16.32 5.55
CA TYR A 341 9.43 -15.01 4.95
C TYR A 341 9.14 -13.92 6.01
N GLY A 342 8.65 -14.30 7.19
CA GLY A 342 8.64 -13.44 8.37
C GLY A 342 10.05 -13.00 8.77
N MET A 343 10.97 -13.95 8.91
CA MET A 343 12.39 -13.68 9.17
C MET A 343 13.02 -12.82 8.07
N ALA A 344 12.69 -13.06 6.80
CA ALA A 344 13.23 -12.28 5.69
C ALA A 344 12.82 -10.81 5.78
N SER A 345 11.53 -10.52 6.01
CA SER A 345 11.06 -9.14 6.14
C SER A 345 11.65 -8.47 7.37
N ALA A 346 11.68 -9.18 8.49
CA ALA A 346 12.28 -8.71 9.73
C ALA A 346 13.78 -8.44 9.58
N TYR A 347 14.55 -9.30 8.91
CA TYR A 347 15.99 -9.14 8.69
C TYR A 347 16.31 -7.94 7.78
N ASN A 348 15.61 -7.82 6.65
CA ASN A 348 15.83 -6.77 5.66
C ASN A 348 15.24 -5.40 6.06
N ASN A 349 14.42 -5.35 7.12
CA ASN A 349 13.58 -4.20 7.47
C ASN A 349 12.72 -3.72 6.29
N LYS A 350 12.24 -4.68 5.50
CA LYS A 350 11.52 -4.43 4.26
C LYS A 350 10.65 -5.63 3.93
N CYS A 351 9.39 -5.40 3.61
CA CYS A 351 8.48 -6.50 3.29
C CYS A 351 8.95 -7.24 2.02
N VAL A 352 8.96 -8.58 2.07
CA VAL A 352 9.28 -9.41 0.89
C VAL A 352 8.34 -9.18 -0.29
N TYR A 353 7.09 -8.78 -0.04
CA TYR A 353 6.14 -8.41 -1.11
C TYR A 353 6.57 -7.12 -1.84
N ASP A 354 7.10 -6.13 -1.12
CA ASP A 354 7.69 -4.92 -1.73
C ASP A 354 8.97 -5.23 -2.50
N MET A 355 9.81 -6.13 -1.97
CA MET A 355 11.00 -6.59 -2.68
C MET A 355 10.64 -7.24 -4.02
N LEU A 356 9.55 -8.02 -4.08
CA LEU A 356 9.01 -8.54 -5.33
C LEU A 356 8.45 -7.44 -6.23
N HIS A 357 7.64 -6.53 -5.67
CA HIS A 357 7.10 -5.40 -6.41
C HIS A 357 8.20 -4.63 -7.15
N GLU A 358 9.26 -4.24 -6.44
CA GLU A 358 10.40 -3.52 -7.02
C GLU A 358 11.10 -4.31 -8.14
N LYS A 359 11.29 -5.62 -7.95
CA LYS A 359 11.89 -6.50 -8.94
C LYS A 359 11.06 -6.58 -10.23
N TYR A 360 9.73 -6.61 -10.12
CA TYR A 360 8.84 -6.80 -11.27
C TYR A 360 8.28 -5.51 -11.86
N ARG A 361 8.38 -4.37 -11.17
CA ARG A 361 7.78 -3.08 -11.58
C ARG A 361 8.18 -2.65 -12.99
N LEU A 362 9.47 -2.72 -13.34
CA LEU A 362 9.94 -2.31 -14.67
C LEU A 362 9.40 -3.20 -15.79
N GLU A 363 9.24 -4.50 -15.53
CA GLU A 363 8.64 -5.41 -16.50
C GLU A 363 7.13 -5.20 -16.60
N ALA A 364 6.46 -4.91 -15.48
CA ALA A 364 5.05 -4.56 -15.48
C ALA A 364 4.78 -3.33 -16.33
N GLN A 365 5.54 -2.24 -16.13
CA GLN A 365 5.39 -0.97 -16.87
C GLN A 365 5.32 -1.15 -18.40
N LYS A 366 6.13 -2.03 -18.98
CA LYS A 366 6.14 -2.33 -20.42
C LYS A 366 4.81 -2.88 -20.94
N ASN A 367 4.04 -3.51 -20.05
CA ASN A 367 2.84 -4.28 -20.35
C ASN A 367 1.56 -3.65 -19.77
N ILE A 368 1.64 -2.49 -19.07
CA ILE A 368 0.46 -1.83 -18.49
C ILE A 368 -0.47 -1.29 -19.58
N PHE A 369 0.08 -0.67 -20.62
CA PHE A 369 -0.69 -0.08 -21.71
C PHE A 369 -0.30 -0.65 -23.07
N ASP A 370 -1.29 -0.92 -23.89
CA ASP A 370 -1.08 -1.46 -25.25
C ASP A 370 -0.49 -0.43 -26.21
N ASP A 371 -0.86 0.84 -26.05
CA ASP A 371 -0.58 1.95 -26.97
C ASP A 371 0.45 2.98 -26.44
N PHE A 372 1.14 2.67 -25.35
CA PHE A 372 2.12 3.59 -24.76
C PHE A 372 3.27 2.80 -24.11
N LYS A 373 4.50 2.99 -24.60
CA LYS A 373 5.67 2.15 -24.31
C LYS A 373 6.89 2.96 -23.82
N PRO A 374 7.84 2.30 -23.13
CA PRO A 374 9.07 2.97 -22.70
C PRO A 374 9.83 3.62 -23.85
N GLY A 375 10.31 4.85 -23.61
CA GLY A 375 10.99 5.67 -24.61
C GLY A 375 10.08 6.66 -25.34
N GLU A 376 8.75 6.50 -25.27
CA GLU A 376 7.81 7.52 -25.72
C GLU A 376 7.80 8.72 -24.76
N PHE A 377 7.53 9.91 -25.29
CA PHE A 377 7.57 11.14 -24.51
C PHE A 377 6.58 11.09 -23.35
N GLY A 378 7.06 11.42 -22.14
CA GLY A 378 6.24 11.44 -20.93
C GLY A 378 5.98 10.06 -20.32
N PHE A 379 6.48 8.96 -20.89
CA PHE A 379 6.18 7.60 -20.42
C PHE A 379 6.55 7.40 -18.96
N ASP A 380 7.80 7.68 -18.58
CA ASP A 380 8.29 7.44 -17.22
C ASP A 380 7.50 8.25 -16.17
N GLU A 381 7.08 9.46 -16.53
CA GLU A 381 6.37 10.36 -15.61
C GLU A 381 4.90 10.06 -15.51
N VAL A 382 4.29 9.63 -16.62
CA VAL A 382 2.97 9.03 -16.57
C VAL A 382 3.01 7.76 -15.72
N MET A 383 4.03 6.90 -15.85
CA MET A 383 4.17 5.73 -14.98
C MET A 383 4.28 6.13 -13.51
N GLU A 384 5.09 7.13 -13.16
CA GLU A 384 5.13 7.68 -11.79
C GLU A 384 3.72 8.01 -11.27
N LEU A 385 2.94 8.76 -12.05
CA LEU A 385 1.57 9.14 -11.70
C LEU A 385 0.56 7.98 -11.70
N VAL A 386 0.79 6.94 -12.51
CA VAL A 386 -0.04 5.72 -12.52
C VAL A 386 0.17 4.92 -11.24
N TYR A 387 1.42 4.72 -10.82
CA TYR A 387 1.74 4.03 -9.57
C TYR A 387 1.34 4.83 -8.32
N ASP A 388 1.30 6.17 -8.43
CA ASP A 388 0.77 7.03 -7.37
C ASP A 388 -0.76 7.15 -7.39
N TYR A 389 -1.44 6.42 -8.28
CA TYR A 389 -2.90 6.45 -8.45
C TYR A 389 -3.45 7.87 -8.67
N VAL A 390 -2.74 8.67 -9.47
CA VAL A 390 -3.18 9.98 -9.97
C VAL A 390 -3.68 9.88 -11.40
N LEU A 391 -3.01 9.07 -12.22
CA LEU A 391 -3.42 8.74 -13.58
C LEU A 391 -3.82 7.27 -13.68
N ALA A 392 -4.71 6.98 -14.63
CA ALA A 392 -5.08 5.64 -15.01
C ALA A 392 -5.34 5.59 -16.52
N GLY A 393 -5.18 4.41 -17.10
CA GLY A 393 -5.59 4.14 -18.47
C GLY A 393 -7.09 3.89 -18.59
N TYR A 394 -7.49 3.49 -19.78
CA TYR A 394 -8.85 3.10 -20.13
C TYR A 394 -9.06 1.60 -19.89
N THR A 395 -10.32 1.21 -19.79
CA THR A 395 -10.73 -0.20 -19.58
C THR A 395 -10.40 -1.11 -20.77
N ASP A 396 -10.05 -0.53 -21.93
CA ASP A 396 -9.64 -1.24 -23.14
C ASP A 396 -8.13 -1.56 -23.15
N GLY A 397 -7.40 -1.29 -22.07
CA GLY A 397 -5.96 -1.54 -21.97
C GLY A 397 -5.08 -0.40 -22.51
N THR A 398 -5.65 0.70 -22.97
CA THR A 398 -4.90 1.83 -23.54
C THR A 398 -4.71 3.00 -22.58
N PHE A 399 -3.71 3.84 -22.80
CA PHE A 399 -3.51 5.13 -22.13
C PHE A 399 -3.99 6.32 -22.95
N LYS A 400 -3.93 6.21 -24.29
CA LYS A 400 -4.21 7.27 -25.27
C LYS A 400 -3.34 8.52 -25.03
N PRO A 401 -2.00 8.42 -25.14
CA PRO A 401 -1.07 9.49 -24.77
C PRO A 401 -1.36 10.82 -25.48
N GLU A 402 -1.75 10.75 -26.75
CA GLU A 402 -2.04 11.90 -27.62
C GLU A 402 -3.45 12.48 -27.47
N LYS A 403 -4.30 11.90 -26.61
CA LYS A 403 -5.66 12.43 -26.40
C LYS A 403 -5.57 13.79 -25.70
N PRO A 404 -6.21 14.85 -26.24
CA PRO A 404 -6.32 16.14 -25.56
C PRO A 404 -7.02 16.02 -24.19
N VAL A 405 -6.61 16.87 -23.25
CA VAL A 405 -7.15 16.91 -21.89
C VAL A 405 -8.05 18.13 -21.71
N THR A 406 -9.25 17.91 -21.15
CA THR A 406 -10.17 19.02 -20.85
C THR A 406 -9.75 19.80 -19.61
N ARG A 407 -10.24 21.03 -19.47
CA ARG A 407 -9.98 21.87 -18.29
C ARG A 407 -10.48 21.23 -16.99
N SER A 408 -11.61 20.53 -17.04
CA SER A 408 -12.15 19.79 -15.89
C SER A 408 -11.31 18.56 -15.54
N GLU A 409 -10.87 17.79 -16.54
CA GLU A 409 -9.92 16.68 -16.36
C GLU A 409 -8.62 17.17 -15.73
N PHE A 410 -8.03 18.26 -16.24
CA PHE A 410 -6.79 18.79 -15.70
C PHE A 410 -6.93 19.31 -14.26
N ALA A 411 -8.06 19.94 -13.92
CA ALA A 411 -8.33 20.38 -12.53
C ALA A 411 -8.32 19.19 -11.55
N LYS A 412 -8.97 18.08 -11.91
CA LYS A 412 -8.91 16.83 -11.13
C LYS A 412 -7.48 16.30 -11.02
N LEU A 413 -6.75 16.22 -12.14
CA LEU A 413 -5.37 15.74 -12.14
C LEU A 413 -4.46 16.59 -11.25
N LEU A 414 -4.63 17.92 -11.25
CA LEU A 414 -3.86 18.82 -10.41
C LEU A 414 -4.14 18.59 -8.92
N VAL A 415 -5.40 18.50 -8.52
CA VAL A 415 -5.80 18.21 -7.12
C VAL A 415 -5.23 16.87 -6.65
N CYS A 416 -5.37 15.82 -7.47
CA CYS A 416 -4.83 14.50 -7.15
C CYS A 416 -3.30 14.50 -7.13
N SER A 417 -2.65 15.20 -8.05
CA SER A 417 -1.19 15.31 -8.13
C SER A 417 -0.59 16.00 -6.90
N LEU A 418 -1.26 17.04 -6.37
CA LEU A 418 -0.85 17.77 -5.17
C LEU A 418 -1.26 17.08 -3.86
N ASN A 419 -1.72 15.82 -3.93
CA ASN A 419 -2.17 15.01 -2.79
C ASN A 419 -3.26 15.69 -1.92
N LEU A 420 -4.16 16.45 -2.55
CA LEU A 420 -5.26 17.15 -1.86
C LEU A 420 -6.52 16.26 -1.70
N LYS A 421 -6.34 14.93 -1.72
CA LYS A 421 -7.44 13.94 -1.74
C LYS A 421 -8.30 13.97 -0.45
N ASP A 422 -7.72 14.32 0.70
CA ASP A 422 -8.49 14.44 1.94
C ASP A 422 -9.22 15.78 2.06
N GLU A 423 -8.60 16.87 1.57
CA GLU A 423 -9.25 18.18 1.52
C GLU A 423 -10.49 18.12 0.60
N ILE A 424 -10.39 17.44 -0.55
CA ILE A 424 -11.47 17.41 -1.54
C ILE A 424 -12.69 16.60 -1.07
N LYS A 425 -12.50 15.54 -0.28
CA LYS A 425 -13.61 14.73 0.28
C LYS A 425 -14.59 15.56 1.10
N ASN A 426 -14.08 16.55 1.83
CA ASN A 426 -14.87 17.46 2.67
C ASN A 426 -15.20 18.78 1.99
N TYR A 427 -14.72 19.00 0.76
CA TYR A 427 -15.03 20.20 0.01
C TYR A 427 -16.50 20.18 -0.43
N ARG A 428 -17.21 21.27 -0.14
CA ARG A 428 -18.63 21.49 -0.47
C ARG A 428 -18.85 22.86 -1.12
N GLY A 429 -17.81 23.40 -1.76
CA GLY A 429 -17.93 24.68 -2.46
C GLY A 429 -18.64 24.48 -3.79
N SER A 430 -19.74 25.21 -4.02
CA SER A 430 -20.28 25.35 -5.37
C SER A 430 -19.40 26.31 -6.16
N THR A 431 -19.09 25.95 -7.41
CA THR A 431 -18.43 26.90 -8.29
C THR A 431 -19.36 28.07 -8.61
N ARG A 432 -18.80 29.28 -8.77
CA ARG A 432 -19.57 30.48 -9.18
C ARG A 432 -19.91 30.51 -10.68
N PHE A 433 -19.61 29.43 -11.39
CA PHE A 433 -19.65 29.39 -12.85
C PHE A 433 -20.98 28.83 -13.32
N LYS A 434 -21.62 29.50 -14.29
CA LYS A 434 -22.95 29.15 -14.78
C LYS A 434 -22.98 27.93 -15.69
N ASP A 435 -21.83 27.56 -16.24
CA ASP A 435 -21.61 26.43 -17.13
C ASP A 435 -21.12 25.17 -16.39
N ILE A 436 -21.18 25.18 -15.07
CA ILE A 436 -20.99 24.01 -14.22
C ILE A 436 -22.29 23.78 -13.47
N ASN A 437 -23.05 22.77 -13.90
CA ASN A 437 -24.32 22.42 -13.27
C ASN A 437 -24.07 21.76 -11.91
N GLU A 438 -25.05 21.88 -11.01
CA GLU A 438 -25.05 21.15 -9.75
C GLU A 438 -24.91 19.63 -10.00
N GLY A 439 -24.03 18.98 -9.25
CA GLY A 439 -23.72 17.55 -9.43
C GLY A 439 -22.75 17.23 -10.56
N HIS A 440 -22.19 18.23 -11.27
CA HIS A 440 -21.11 17.98 -12.21
C HIS A 440 -19.92 17.32 -11.52
N TRP A 441 -19.41 16.22 -12.09
CA TRP A 441 -18.37 15.37 -11.47
C TRP A 441 -17.08 16.15 -11.10
N ALA A 442 -16.80 17.23 -11.83
CA ALA A 442 -15.61 18.06 -11.62
C ALA A 442 -15.84 19.28 -10.71
N ASP A 443 -17.08 19.55 -10.27
CA ASP A 443 -17.44 20.81 -9.58
C ASP A 443 -16.54 21.04 -8.35
N ASN A 444 -16.42 20.03 -7.48
CA ASN A 444 -15.55 20.13 -6.30
C ASN A 444 -14.08 20.38 -6.67
N TYR A 445 -13.56 19.68 -7.68
CA TYR A 445 -12.15 19.81 -8.10
C TYR A 445 -11.87 21.20 -8.65
N ILE A 446 -12.77 21.71 -9.49
CA ILE A 446 -12.70 23.05 -10.06
C ILE A 446 -12.81 24.10 -8.94
N GLY A 447 -13.79 23.96 -8.05
CA GLY A 447 -14.00 24.86 -6.92
C GLY A 447 -12.76 24.93 -6.02
N MET A 448 -12.16 23.78 -5.69
CA MET A 448 -10.92 23.73 -4.92
C MET A 448 -9.77 24.45 -5.63
N CYS A 449 -9.53 24.15 -6.91
CA CYS A 449 -8.50 24.83 -7.69
C CYS A 449 -8.70 26.34 -7.76
N VAL A 450 -9.94 26.82 -7.87
CA VAL A 450 -10.27 28.25 -7.87
C VAL A 450 -10.02 28.86 -6.49
N ASN A 451 -10.45 28.20 -5.42
CA ASN A 451 -10.25 28.66 -4.04
C ASN A 451 -8.76 28.77 -3.68
N LYS A 452 -7.95 27.78 -4.11
CA LYS A 452 -6.48 27.79 -3.95
C LYS A 452 -5.80 28.80 -4.89
N GLY A 453 -6.52 29.40 -5.84
CA GLY A 453 -5.99 30.36 -6.81
C GLY A 453 -5.21 29.73 -7.98
N TYR A 454 -5.23 28.41 -8.13
CA TYR A 454 -4.49 27.69 -9.17
C TYR A 454 -5.10 27.89 -10.56
N VAL A 455 -6.43 27.84 -10.65
CA VAL A 455 -7.18 27.96 -11.90
C VAL A 455 -8.15 29.14 -11.85
N LYS A 456 -8.40 29.77 -12.99
CA LYS A 456 -9.40 30.83 -13.17
C LYS A 456 -10.35 30.47 -14.31
N GLY A 457 -11.58 30.98 -14.25
CA GLY A 457 -12.54 30.90 -15.34
C GLY A 457 -12.06 31.70 -16.56
N THR A 458 -12.65 31.40 -17.72
CA THR A 458 -12.44 32.20 -18.95
C THR A 458 -13.14 33.54 -18.86
N SER A 459 -14.17 33.64 -18.00
CA SER A 459 -14.81 34.88 -17.57
C SER A 459 -15.09 34.84 -16.06
N ASN A 460 -15.72 35.90 -15.53
CA ASN A 460 -16.13 35.92 -14.12
C ASN A 460 -17.14 34.83 -13.75
N ASN A 461 -17.96 34.36 -14.71
CA ASN A 461 -19.05 33.41 -14.50
C ASN A 461 -19.04 32.22 -15.48
N THR A 462 -17.94 32.01 -16.22
CA THR A 462 -17.77 30.90 -17.18
C THR A 462 -16.42 30.21 -16.94
N PHE A 463 -16.42 28.89 -16.87
CA PHE A 463 -15.20 28.09 -16.71
C PHE A 463 -14.73 27.38 -17.98
N MET A 464 -15.68 26.94 -18.80
CA MET A 464 -15.54 26.05 -19.96
C MET A 464 -14.94 24.68 -19.59
N PRO A 465 -15.67 23.82 -18.86
CA PRO A 465 -15.13 22.57 -18.31
C PRO A 465 -14.74 21.53 -19.38
N ASP A 466 -15.43 21.53 -20.52
CA ASP A 466 -15.25 20.56 -21.60
C ASP A 466 -14.28 21.03 -22.69
N GLU A 467 -13.83 22.29 -22.63
CA GLU A 467 -12.79 22.78 -23.53
C GLU A 467 -11.43 22.19 -23.16
N ASN A 468 -10.63 21.92 -24.19
CA ASN A 468 -9.26 21.43 -24.00
C ASN A 468 -8.36 22.53 -23.45
N ILE A 469 -7.44 22.14 -22.57
CA ILE A 469 -6.43 23.05 -22.04
C ILE A 469 -5.32 23.28 -23.07
N THR A 470 -4.93 24.54 -23.27
CA THR A 470 -3.77 24.88 -24.13
C THR A 470 -2.45 24.85 -23.36
N GLY A 471 -1.33 24.69 -24.07
CA GLY A 471 0.01 24.69 -23.47
C GLY A 471 0.28 25.94 -22.61
N GLU A 472 -0.14 27.10 -23.09
CA GLU A 472 -0.04 28.37 -22.35
C GLU A 472 -0.89 28.38 -21.08
N GLN A 473 -2.13 27.89 -21.14
CA GLN A 473 -3.01 27.81 -19.96
C GLN A 473 -2.43 26.86 -18.92
N LEU A 474 -1.88 25.73 -19.35
CA LEU A 474 -1.17 24.80 -18.49
C LEU A 474 -0.03 25.51 -17.75
N MET A 475 0.87 26.20 -18.47
CA MET A 475 2.00 26.90 -17.84
C MET A 475 1.54 27.96 -16.84
N VAL A 476 0.48 28.71 -17.16
CA VAL A 476 -0.11 29.68 -16.23
C VAL A 476 -0.59 28.99 -14.94
N ILE A 477 -1.24 27.84 -15.04
CA ILE A 477 -1.72 27.09 -13.87
C ILE A 477 -0.56 26.54 -13.04
N LEU A 478 0.48 25.97 -13.67
CA LEU A 478 1.65 25.46 -12.95
C LEU A 478 2.37 26.57 -12.17
N VAL A 479 2.60 27.72 -12.80
CA VAL A 479 3.23 28.89 -12.15
C VAL A 479 2.38 29.41 -10.98
N ARG A 480 1.05 29.38 -11.10
CA ARG A 480 0.14 29.72 -9.98
C ARG A 480 0.20 28.71 -8.85
N ALA A 481 0.22 27.42 -9.17
CA ALA A 481 0.34 26.35 -8.17
C ALA A 481 1.64 26.45 -7.36
N MET A 482 2.70 27.02 -7.95
CA MET A 482 3.95 27.35 -7.25
C MET A 482 3.92 28.66 -6.45
N GLY A 483 2.82 29.40 -6.46
CA GLY A 483 2.73 30.70 -5.79
C GLY A 483 3.49 31.85 -6.49
N LEU A 484 3.84 31.69 -7.76
CA LEU A 484 4.69 32.65 -8.51
C LEU A 484 3.87 33.61 -9.39
N GLU A 485 2.57 33.75 -9.15
CA GLU A 485 1.69 34.59 -9.97
C GLU A 485 2.11 36.07 -9.99
N ASP A 486 2.46 36.64 -8.84
CA ASP A 486 2.80 38.07 -8.76
C ASP A 486 4.13 38.39 -9.42
N GLU A 487 5.10 37.46 -9.36
CA GLU A 487 6.34 37.56 -10.10
C GLU A 487 6.08 37.50 -11.61
N ALA A 488 5.23 36.56 -12.06
CA ALA A 488 4.83 36.46 -13.45
C ALA A 488 4.20 37.76 -13.95
N LYS A 489 3.26 38.33 -13.19
CA LYS A 489 2.59 39.59 -13.54
C LYS A 489 3.57 40.75 -13.69
N LYS A 490 4.53 40.91 -12.78
CA LYS A 490 5.55 41.98 -12.85
C LYS A 490 6.36 41.91 -14.15
N ARG A 491 6.68 40.70 -14.61
CA ARG A 491 7.44 40.45 -15.85
C ARG A 491 6.61 40.65 -17.13
N SER A 492 5.28 40.61 -17.03
CA SER A 492 4.38 40.92 -18.16
C SER A 492 4.20 42.43 -18.38
N ILE A 493 4.64 43.30 -17.46
CA ILE A 493 4.49 44.76 -17.58
C ILE A 493 5.48 45.28 -18.63
N GLY A 494 4.97 45.87 -19.72
CA GLY A 494 5.78 46.41 -20.83
C GLY A 494 5.18 46.29 -22.23
N GLY A 495 3.86 46.06 -22.37
CA GLY A 495 3.17 45.95 -23.67
C GLY A 495 3.23 44.57 -24.33
N LYS A 496 3.72 43.54 -23.63
CA LYS A 496 3.72 42.14 -24.09
C LYS A 496 2.44 41.43 -23.65
N GLU A 497 2.10 40.34 -24.34
CA GLU A 497 0.93 39.48 -24.05
C GLU A 497 0.84 39.13 -22.54
N LEU A 498 -0.37 39.10 -21.97
CA LEU A 498 -0.64 38.91 -20.53
C LEU A 498 0.10 37.72 -19.90
N THR A 499 0.34 36.69 -20.69
CA THR A 499 0.95 35.40 -20.32
C THR A 499 2.47 35.38 -20.46
N TYR A 500 3.09 36.41 -21.05
CA TYR A 500 4.53 36.45 -21.31
C TYR A 500 5.38 36.17 -20.07
N GLY A 501 5.09 36.82 -18.95
CA GLY A 501 5.82 36.62 -17.70
C GLY A 501 5.67 35.21 -17.13
N TYR A 502 4.51 34.58 -17.30
CA TYR A 502 4.28 33.19 -16.90
C TYR A 502 5.13 32.25 -17.75
N MET A 503 5.20 32.47 -19.06
CA MET A 503 6.03 31.67 -19.96
C MET A 503 7.53 31.79 -19.66
N GLN A 504 8.01 32.98 -19.27
CA GLN A 504 9.40 33.17 -18.85
C GLN A 504 9.71 32.38 -17.57
N ILE A 505 8.84 32.48 -16.55
CA ILE A 505 9.02 31.71 -15.32
C ILE A 505 8.93 30.21 -15.59
N ALA A 506 7.98 29.77 -16.41
CA ALA A 506 7.85 28.37 -16.78
C ALA A 506 9.12 27.83 -17.46
N LYS A 507 9.75 28.63 -18.33
CA LYS A 507 11.05 28.30 -18.94
C LYS A 507 12.16 28.21 -17.91
N GLU A 508 12.27 29.17 -16.99
CA GLU A 508 13.28 29.18 -15.91
C GLU A 508 13.13 28.02 -14.94
N LYS A 509 11.89 27.59 -14.68
CA LYS A 509 11.57 26.43 -13.84
C LYS A 509 11.63 25.09 -14.58
N GLY A 510 11.99 25.10 -15.87
CA GLY A 510 12.15 23.88 -16.65
C GLY A 510 10.84 23.18 -17.01
N PHE A 511 9.71 23.89 -17.09
CA PHE A 511 8.42 23.33 -17.51
C PHE A 511 8.20 23.34 -19.04
N ILE A 512 9.09 23.96 -19.80
CA ILE A 512 9.01 23.98 -21.27
C ILE A 512 9.77 22.77 -21.81
N TYR A 513 9.04 21.75 -22.24
CA TYR A 513 9.57 20.54 -22.85
C TYR A 513 9.86 20.72 -24.35
N GLU A 514 10.64 19.80 -24.92
CA GLU A 514 10.93 19.78 -26.36
C GLU A 514 9.63 19.59 -27.16
N GLY A 515 9.45 20.40 -28.21
CA GLY A 515 8.22 20.35 -29.00
C GLY A 515 7.02 21.07 -28.38
N PHE A 516 7.17 21.72 -27.22
CA PHE A 516 6.08 22.50 -26.58
C PHE A 516 5.48 23.56 -27.52
N LYS A 517 4.15 23.62 -27.57
CA LYS A 517 3.40 24.60 -28.36
C LYS A 517 2.34 25.31 -27.52
N ALA A 518 2.58 26.60 -27.26
CA ALA A 518 1.76 27.40 -26.35
C ALA A 518 0.26 27.48 -26.74
N LYS A 519 -0.04 27.51 -28.05
CA LYS A 519 -1.40 27.73 -28.55
C LYS A 519 -2.13 26.43 -28.96
N GLU A 520 -1.46 25.29 -28.91
CA GLU A 520 -2.09 23.99 -29.18
C GLU A 520 -2.61 23.35 -27.88
N ASN A 521 -3.54 22.40 -28.02
CA ASN A 521 -4.09 21.65 -26.90
C ASN A 521 -3.04 20.69 -26.34
N VAL A 522 -3.01 20.57 -25.01
CA VAL A 522 -2.11 19.64 -24.33
C VAL A 522 -2.73 18.25 -24.28
N ASN A 523 -1.91 17.24 -24.56
CA ASN A 523 -2.31 15.84 -24.48
C ASN A 523 -2.04 15.22 -23.09
N ARG A 524 -2.48 13.97 -22.90
CA ARG A 524 -2.35 13.27 -21.61
C ARG A 524 -0.90 13.03 -21.20
N ALA A 525 -0.02 12.71 -22.14
CA ALA A 525 1.41 12.49 -21.86
C ALA A 525 2.10 13.78 -21.41
N GLU A 526 1.86 14.90 -22.10
CA GLU A 526 2.36 16.23 -21.75
C GLU A 526 1.83 16.73 -20.39
N CYS A 527 0.56 16.46 -20.07
CA CYS A 527 0.01 16.73 -18.75
C CYS A 527 0.72 15.90 -17.66
N GLY A 528 0.93 14.61 -17.91
CA GLY A 528 1.65 13.73 -16.97
C GLY A 528 3.07 14.21 -16.72
N TRP A 529 3.81 14.50 -17.80
CA TRP A 529 5.16 15.06 -17.76
C TRP A 529 5.21 16.33 -16.91
N SER A 530 4.28 17.26 -17.13
CA SER A 530 4.24 18.56 -16.46
C SER A 530 3.89 18.46 -14.97
N LEU A 531 2.96 17.58 -14.61
CA LEU A 531 2.55 17.38 -13.21
C LEU A 531 3.67 16.78 -12.36
N VAL A 532 4.48 15.87 -12.90
CA VAL A 532 5.66 15.34 -12.20
C VAL A 532 6.70 16.43 -11.96
N ARG A 533 6.93 17.33 -12.92
CA ARG A 533 7.85 18.47 -12.69
C ARG A 533 7.30 19.40 -11.63
N LEU A 534 5.99 19.65 -11.62
CA LEU A 534 5.37 20.49 -10.60
C LEU A 534 5.63 19.92 -9.20
N ARG A 535 5.42 18.61 -9.00
CA ARG A 535 5.73 17.93 -7.74
C ARG A 535 7.19 18.11 -7.34
N LYS A 536 8.12 17.88 -8.26
CA LYS A 536 9.57 18.06 -8.04
C LYS A 536 9.96 19.51 -7.73
N ALA A 537 9.18 20.49 -8.15
CA ALA A 537 9.45 21.91 -7.88
C ALA A 537 8.84 22.40 -6.56
N LEU A 538 7.91 21.65 -5.96
CA LEU A 538 7.25 21.97 -4.68
C LEU A 538 7.87 21.26 -3.48
N ASN A 539 8.49 20.09 -3.71
CA ASN A 539 9.33 19.38 -2.74
C ASN A 539 10.76 19.92 -2.78
#